data_AF-A0A8J3FVN2-F1
#
_entry.id   AF-A0A8J3FVN2-F1
#
_cell.length_a   1.000
_cell.length_b   1.000
_cell.length_c   1.000
_cell.angle_alpha   90.00
_cell.angle_beta   90.00
_cell.angle_gamma   90.00
#
_symmetry.space_group_name_H-M   'P 1'
#
loop_
_entity.id
_entity.type
_entity.pdbx_description
1 polymer ?
#
loop_
_entity_poly.entity_id
_entity_poly.type
_entity_poly.pdbx_seq_one_letter_code
_entity_poly.pdbx_strand_id
1 'polypeptide(L)'
;MGASDTTDTGWVRLSRRASLFLLAFAVWTWLIWPNFLRNIWKDPRSWAAEGGPTSFFTVHLLLVLASLLFGTVIGVIGWRGYRAGRATGANPTRANDHDGPK
;
A
#
# COMPACT_ATOMS: atom_id res chain seq x y z
N MET A 1 -44.37 13.68 2.17
CA MET A 1 -43.11 14.45 2.26
C MET A 1 -42.29 13.84 3.38
N GLY A 2 -41.15 13.18 3.25
CA GLY A 2 -40.09 13.25 2.23
C GLY A 2 -38.81 13.84 2.86
N ALA A 3 -38.09 13.06 3.68
CA ALA A 3 -36.70 13.24 4.16
C ALA A 3 -36.53 12.33 5.39
N SER A 4 -35.63 11.36 5.49
CA SER A 4 -34.42 11.05 4.75
C SER A 4 -34.18 9.54 4.83
N ASP A 5 -34.10 8.88 3.67
CA ASP A 5 -33.32 7.65 3.49
C ASP A 5 -31.89 8.02 3.84
N THR A 6 -31.57 7.94 5.13
CA THR A 6 -30.20 8.10 5.60
C THR A 6 -29.56 6.78 5.25
N THR A 7 -28.92 6.76 4.09
CA THR A 7 -28.12 5.64 3.65
C THR A 7 -27.05 5.43 4.72
N ASP A 8 -27.32 4.52 5.66
CA ASP A 8 -26.31 3.79 6.41
C ASP A 8 -25.54 2.95 5.38
N THR A 9 -24.81 3.60 4.47
CA THR A 9 -23.64 2.98 3.87
C THR A 9 -22.71 2.76 5.04
N GLY A 10 -22.80 1.57 5.66
CA GLY A 10 -21.87 1.06 6.64
C GLY A 10 -20.47 1.43 6.17
N TRP A 11 -19.99 2.51 6.76
CA TRP A 11 -18.88 3.28 6.25
C TRP A 11 -17.71 2.31 6.13
N VAL A 12 -17.15 2.14 4.93
CA VAL A 12 -15.92 1.37 4.73
C VAL A 12 -14.78 2.16 5.36
N ARG A 13 -14.75 2.22 6.69
CA ARG A 13 -13.64 2.70 7.50
C ARG A 13 -12.58 1.62 7.35
N LEU A 14 -11.58 1.87 6.49
CA LEU A 14 -10.37 1.05 6.41
C LEU A 14 -9.81 0.86 7.82
N SER A 15 -10.04 -0.33 8.40
CA SER A 15 -9.67 -0.61 9.78
C SER A 15 -8.15 -0.48 9.94
N ARG A 16 -7.67 -0.15 11.15
CA ARG A 16 -6.22 -0.08 11.43
C ARG A 16 -5.48 -1.35 10.99
N ARG A 17 -6.13 -2.51 11.14
CA ARG A 17 -5.60 -3.82 10.75
C ARG A 17 -5.52 -3.94 9.21
N ALA A 18 -6.54 -3.49 8.50
CA ALA A 18 -6.53 -3.46 7.03
C ALA A 18 -5.43 -2.53 6.50
N SER A 19 -5.24 -1.35 7.09
CA SER A 19 -4.14 -0.45 6.68
C SER A 19 -2.76 -1.07 6.90
N LEU A 20 -2.55 -1.76 8.03
CA LEU A 20 -1.31 -2.48 8.31
C LEU A 20 -1.08 -3.62 7.31
N PHE A 21 -2.14 -4.36 6.98
CA PHE A 21 -2.12 -5.43 5.98
C PHE A 21 -1.73 -4.88 4.60
N LEU A 22 -2.32 -3.77 4.16
CA LEU A 22 -1.98 -3.14 2.88
C LEU A 22 -0.52 -2.66 2.84
N LEU A 23 -0.02 -2.10 3.94
CA LEU A 23 1.39 -1.71 4.05
C LEU A 23 2.33 -2.92 4.01
N ALA A 24 2.04 -3.97 4.77
CA ALA A 24 2.82 -5.20 4.76
C ALA A 24 2.82 -5.86 3.37
N PHE A 25 1.65 -5.91 2.73
CA PHE A 25 1.51 -6.42 1.37
C PHE A 25 2.31 -5.61 0.35
N ALA A 26 2.29 -4.27 0.46
CA ALA A 26 3.07 -3.39 -0.40
C ALA A 26 4.58 -3.63 -0.24
N VAL A 27 5.07 -3.73 1.00
CA VAL A 27 6.48 -4.02 1.29
C VAL A 27 6.87 -5.39 0.76
N TRP A 28 6.07 -6.43 1.03
CA TRP A 28 6.31 -7.79 0.52
C TRP A 28 6.40 -7.82 -1.00
N THR A 29 5.44 -7.17 -1.68
CA THR A 29 5.42 -7.01 -3.13
C THR A 29 6.72 -6.36 -3.63
N TRP A 30 7.15 -5.28 -2.97
CA TRP A 30 8.39 -4.58 -3.27
C TRP A 30 9.66 -5.42 -3.03
N LEU A 31 9.64 -6.43 -2.16
CA LEU A 31 10.77 -7.32 -1.95
C LEU A 31 10.82 -8.44 -3.00
N ILE A 32 9.67 -9.04 -3.32
CA ILE A 32 9.57 -10.18 -4.25
C ILE A 32 9.92 -9.77 -5.68
N TRP A 33 9.29 -8.72 -6.20
CA TRP A 33 9.36 -8.42 -7.64
C TRP A 33 10.76 -7.98 -8.12
N PRO A 34 11.52 -7.12 -7.42
CA PRO A 34 12.89 -6.80 -7.82
C PRO A 34 13.83 -8.00 -7.70
N ASN A 35 13.62 -8.87 -6.72
CA ASN A 35 14.42 -10.08 -6.59
C ASN A 35 14.12 -11.08 -7.73
N PHE A 36 12.85 -11.23 -8.08
CA PHE A 36 12.41 -12.00 -9.24
C PHE A 36 12.98 -11.43 -10.55
N LEU A 37 12.95 -10.11 -10.76
CA LEU A 37 13.54 -9.49 -11.93
C LEU A 37 15.06 -9.74 -12.01
N ARG A 38 15.78 -9.67 -10.88
CA ARG A 38 17.21 -10.03 -10.84
C ARG A 38 17.45 -11.48 -11.23
N ASN A 39 16.57 -12.40 -10.83
CA ASN A 39 16.68 -13.81 -11.21
C ASN A 39 16.44 -14.00 -12.72
N ILE A 40 15.41 -13.33 -13.27
CA ILE A 40 15.12 -13.36 -14.71
C ILE A 40 16.28 -12.75 -15.51
N TRP A 41 16.84 -11.63 -15.08
CA TRP A 41 18.00 -11.02 -15.74
C TRP A 41 19.20 -11.98 -15.86
N LYS A 42 19.42 -12.84 -14.87
CA LYS A 42 20.50 -13.84 -14.87
C LYS A 42 20.16 -15.11 -15.66
N ASP A 43 18.91 -15.29 -16.07
CA ASP A 43 18.49 -16.46 -16.86
C ASP A 43 19.00 -16.32 -18.30
N PRO A 44 19.69 -17.34 -18.86
CA PRO A 44 20.15 -17.31 -20.24
C PRO A 44 19.03 -17.07 -21.27
N ARG A 45 17.78 -17.46 -20.97
CA ARG A 45 16.62 -17.25 -21.86
C ARG A 45 16.23 -15.78 -22.00
N SER A 46 16.73 -14.91 -21.14
CA SER A 46 16.45 -13.48 -21.18
C SER A 46 17.22 -12.74 -22.28
N TRP A 47 18.28 -13.36 -22.80
CA TRP A 47 19.19 -12.75 -23.76
C TRP A 47 19.26 -13.58 -25.03
N ALA A 48 19.09 -12.92 -26.18
CA ALA A 48 19.28 -13.54 -27.49
C ALA A 48 20.78 -13.75 -27.75
N ALA A 49 21.10 -14.61 -28.73
CA ALA A 49 22.48 -14.86 -29.16
C ALA A 49 23.20 -13.58 -29.64
N GLU A 50 22.45 -12.66 -30.24
CA GLU A 50 22.91 -11.32 -30.65
C GLU A 50 23.04 -10.31 -29.49
N GLY A 51 22.73 -10.70 -28.25
CA GLY A 51 22.87 -9.87 -27.04
C GLY A 51 21.65 -8.98 -26.71
N GLY A 52 20.58 -9.04 -27.50
CA GLY A 52 19.35 -8.27 -27.25
C GLY A 52 18.39 -8.92 -26.22
N PRO A 53 17.49 -8.15 -25.60
CA PRO A 53 16.46 -8.69 -24.71
C PRO A 53 15.45 -9.54 -25.49
N THR A 54 15.11 -10.71 -24.96
CA THR A 54 14.10 -11.58 -25.56
C THR A 54 12.68 -11.14 -25.19
N SER A 55 11.67 -11.73 -25.85
CA SER A 55 10.27 -11.58 -25.44
C SER A 55 10.03 -12.10 -24.01
N PHE A 56 10.72 -13.18 -23.62
CA PHE A 56 10.70 -13.70 -22.26
C PHE A 56 11.13 -12.63 -21.25
N PHE A 57 12.28 -11.98 -21.45
CA PHE A 57 12.72 -10.91 -20.56
C PHE A 57 11.75 -9.73 -20.57
N THR A 58 11.35 -9.27 -21.76
CA THR A 58 10.51 -8.08 -21.94
C THR A 58 9.16 -8.23 -21.25
N VAL A 59 8.48 -9.36 -21.41
CA VAL A 59 7.18 -9.62 -20.75
C VAL A 59 7.33 -9.63 -19.23
N HIS A 60 8.36 -10.30 -18.70
CA HIS A 60 8.59 -10.33 -17.25
C HIS A 60 8.97 -8.96 -16.69
N LEU A 61 9.74 -8.17 -17.42
CA LEU A 61 10.04 -6.79 -17.05
C LEU A 61 8.76 -5.95 -16.96
N LEU A 62 7.90 -6.01 -17.97
CA LEU A 62 6.61 -5.30 -17.96
C LEU A 62 5.71 -5.76 -16.80
N LEU A 63 5.64 -7.07 -16.54
CA LEU A 63 4.89 -7.63 -15.40
C LEU A 63 5.42 -7.12 -14.05
N VAL A 64 6.75 -7.05 -13.90
CA VAL A 64 7.39 -6.50 -12.68
C VAL A 64 7.04 -5.02 -12.52
N LEU A 65 7.17 -4.21 -13.56
CA LEU A 65 6.88 -2.78 -13.50
C LEU A 65 5.41 -2.52 -13.17
N ALA A 66 4.48 -3.20 -13.85
CA ALA A 66 3.05 -3.11 -13.56
C ALA A 66 2.74 -3.52 -12.11
N SER A 67 3.32 -4.61 -11.63
CA SER A 67 3.11 -5.09 -10.27
C SER A 67 3.66 -4.15 -9.21
N LEU A 68 4.84 -3.55 -9.45
CA LEU A 68 5.41 -2.54 -8.57
C LEU A 68 4.57 -1.26 -8.55
N LEU A 69 4.00 -0.85 -9.68
CA LEU A 69 3.08 0.28 -9.74
C LEU A 69 1.85 0.02 -8.88
N PHE A 70 1.19 -1.13 -9.05
CA PHE A 70 0.02 -1.50 -8.23
C PHE A 70 0.37 -1.59 -6.74
N GLY A 71 1.48 -2.25 -6.39
CA GLY A 71 1.96 -2.34 -5.01
C GLY A 71 2.23 -0.97 -4.38
N THR A 72 2.77 -0.03 -5.16
CA THR A 72 3.03 1.34 -4.72
C THR A 72 1.74 2.11 -4.49
N VAL A 73 0.77 2.04 -5.41
CA VAL A 73 -0.55 2.68 -5.24
C VAL A 73 -1.24 2.17 -3.98
N ILE A 74 -1.25 0.85 -3.76
CA ILE A 74 -1.81 0.22 -2.56
C ILE A 74 -1.07 0.68 -1.30
N GLY A 75 0.26 0.71 -1.34
CA GLY A 75 1.10 1.17 -0.23
C GLY A 75 0.82 2.62 0.16
N VAL A 76 0.65 3.51 -0.82
CA VAL A 76 0.28 4.91 -0.59
C VAL A 76 -1.10 5.02 0.05
N ILE A 77 -2.09 4.24 -0.39
CA ILE A 77 -3.43 4.21 0.21
C ILE A 77 -3.35 3.73 1.67
N GLY A 78 -2.65 2.63 1.93
CA GLY A 78 -2.45 2.10 3.29
C GLY A 78 -1.72 3.09 4.21
N TRP A 79 -0.69 3.78 3.69
CA TRP A 79 0.04 4.82 4.41
C TRP A 79 -0.85 5.99 4.80
N ARG A 80 -1.71 6.46 3.89
CA ARG A 80 -2.67 7.54 4.16
C ARG A 80 -3.68 7.14 5.24
N GLY A 81 -4.21 5.91 5.19
CA GLY A 81 -5.09 5.38 6.24
C GLY A 81 -4.41 5.28 7.61
N TYR A 82 -3.15 4.83 7.64
CA TYR A 82 -2.35 4.75 8.85
C TYR A 82 -2.05 6.12 9.47
N ARG A 83 -1.76 7.14 8.64
CA ARG A 83 -1.55 8.52 9.10
C ARG A 83 -2.82 9.19 9.62
N ALA A 84 -3.97 8.97 8.97
CA ALA A 84 -5.26 9.50 9.44
C ALA A 84 -5.65 8.94 10.82
N GLY A 85 -5.33 7.67 11.10
CA GLY A 85 -5.54 7.06 12.41
C GLY A 85 -4.65 7.61 13.53
N ARG A 86 -3.56 8.34 13.23
CA ARG A 86 -2.73 8.98 14.27
C ARG A 86 -3.29 10.30 14.76
N ALA A 87 -4.01 11.05 13.92
CA ALA A 87 -4.53 12.38 14.28
C ALA A 87 -5.60 12.33 15.40
N THR A 88 -6.28 11.20 15.60
CA THR A 88 -7.31 11.04 16.65
C THR A 88 -6.73 10.60 18.01
N GLY A 89 -5.44 10.29 18.10
CA GLY A 89 -4.81 9.80 19.35
C GLY A 89 -4.17 10.89 20.21
N ALA A 90 -3.99 12.10 19.69
CA ALA A 90 -3.45 13.24 20.43
C ALA A 90 -4.62 14.17 20.81
N ASN A 91 -5.32 13.85 21.90
CA ASN A 91 -6.12 14.84 22.62
C ASN A 91 -5.47 15.08 23.99
N PRO A 92 -4.54 16.05 24.11
CA PRO A 92 -3.97 16.47 25.39
C PRO A 92 -4.97 17.22 26.30
N THR A 93 -6.18 17.53 25.82
CA THR A 93 -7.08 18.51 26.43
C THR A 93 -7.99 17.95 27.54
N ARG A 94 -7.62 16.86 28.22
CA ARG A 94 -8.29 16.44 29.47
C ARG A 94 -7.38 16.34 30.69
N ALA A 95 -6.07 16.52 30.50
CA ALA A 95 -5.12 16.37 31.60
C ALA A 95 -4.84 17.68 32.37
N ASN A 96 -5.23 18.84 31.82
CA ASN A 96 -4.90 20.16 32.39
C ASN A 96 -6.10 20.89 33.05
N ASP A 97 -7.30 20.31 33.05
CA ASP A 97 -8.52 21.05 33.45
C ASP A 97 -9.00 20.75 34.89
N HIS A 98 -8.24 20.00 35.69
CA HIS A 98 -8.60 19.73 37.10
C HIS A 98 -7.55 20.13 38.14
N ASP A 99 -6.53 20.92 37.75
CA ASP A 99 -5.74 21.69 38.71
C ASP A 99 -6.30 23.12 38.84
N GLY A 100 -7.50 23.20 39.41
CA GLY A 100 -8.09 24.45 39.90
C GLY A 100 -8.03 24.43 41.44
N PRO A 101 -7.43 25.44 42.10
CA PRO A 101 -7.29 25.43 43.55
C PRO A 101 -8.64 25.54 44.28
N LYS A 102 -8.84 24.57 45.20
CA LYS A 102 -9.70 24.47 46.39
C LYS A 102 -11.05 25.21 46.38
#